data_AF-A0A3E0DYR0-F1
#
_entry.id   AF-A0A3E0DYR0-F1
#
_cell.length_a   1.000
_cell.length_b   1.000
_cell.length_c   1.000
_cell.angle_alpha   90.00
_cell.angle_beta   90.00
_cell.angle_gamma   90.00
#
_symmetry.space_group_name_H-M   'P 1'
#
loop_
_entity.id
_entity.type
_entity.pdbx_description
1 polymer ?
#
loop_
_entity_poly.entity_id
_entity_poly.type
_entity_poly.pdbx_seq_one_letter_code
_entity_poly.pdbx_strand_id
1 'polypeptide(L)'
;MELSIQLKSLADKINLLKDKIETEESTKHAFVLPFINILGYDTFNPTEVVPEFTADLGLKKGEKVDYAIIQNDEPILIVECKNWKEKLTVHNSQLFRYFHVTKTRFALLTNGIQYQFFTDLDEKNKMDEKPFFEFDISQLKDSAVNEIAKFHKSSFDVNKILDNASSLKFIKEIRKQIDAEIQNPSPEFVRLFASKIYSGRLTEKVMEEFTELVQKAFGQLIGEKINERLHFALNKEVIIQEKDKIEETEESKIITSEEELDAYRIVVAILRRKLHIQRIVHRDTQSYFGVLLDDNNRKPLCRLHLNGGKKYIGLFNSDKNEIRQPIQTIDDIYLFEKELLETVGLYETE
;
A
#
# COMPACT_ATOMS: atom_id res chain seq x y z
N MET A 1 -3.50 -4.85 8.48
CA MET A 1 -4.78 -4.20 8.85
C MET A 1 -4.69 -3.56 10.23
N GLU A 2 -4.21 -4.29 11.25
CA GLU A 2 -4.04 -3.78 12.62
C GLU A 2 -3.08 -2.58 12.74
N LEU A 3 -1.88 -2.65 12.15
CA LEU A 3 -0.90 -1.55 12.17
C LEU A 3 -1.47 -0.23 11.61
N SER A 4 -2.24 -0.30 10.52
CA SER A 4 -2.86 0.87 9.90
C SER A 4 -3.85 1.56 10.84
N ILE A 5 -4.64 0.78 11.59
CA ILE A 5 -5.60 1.28 12.57
C ILE A 5 -4.86 1.97 13.73
N GLN A 6 -3.77 1.36 14.22
CA GLN A 6 -2.96 1.94 15.30
C GLN A 6 -2.29 3.25 14.88
N LEU A 7 -1.70 3.30 13.68
CA LEU A 7 -1.09 4.51 13.13
C LEU A 7 -2.14 5.62 12.93
N LYS A 8 -3.34 5.28 12.45
CA LYS A 8 -4.44 6.24 12.32
C LYS A 8 -4.89 6.77 13.68
N SER A 9 -5.02 5.90 14.68
CA SER A 9 -5.35 6.32 16.05
C SER A 9 -4.29 7.26 16.64
N LEU A 10 -3.00 7.01 16.36
CA LEU A 10 -1.92 7.92 16.76
C LEU A 10 -2.03 9.28 16.06
N ALA A 11 -2.33 9.30 14.75
CA ALA A 11 -2.57 10.53 14.01
C ALA A 11 -3.75 11.35 14.59
N ASP A 12 -4.86 10.69 14.92
CA ASP A 12 -6.02 11.34 15.53
C ASP A 12 -5.67 11.93 16.90
N LYS A 13 -4.91 11.18 17.72
CA LYS A 13 -4.40 11.66 19.01
C LYS A 13 -3.49 12.88 18.86
N ILE A 14 -2.59 12.87 17.88
CA ILE A 14 -1.71 14.00 17.57
C ILE A 14 -2.52 15.24 17.22
N ASN A 15 -3.52 15.11 16.35
CA ASN A 15 -4.37 16.23 15.95
C ASN A 15 -5.14 16.83 17.12
N LEU A 16 -5.58 16.01 18.08
CA LEU A 16 -6.28 16.48 19.28
C LEU A 16 -5.35 17.18 20.29
N LEU A 17 -4.10 16.71 20.42
CA LEU A 17 -3.23 17.06 21.54
C LEU A 17 -2.08 18.01 21.20
N LYS A 18 -1.65 18.12 19.94
CA LYS A 18 -0.44 18.88 19.56
C LYS A 18 -0.46 20.31 20.09
N ASP A 19 -1.58 21.01 20.02
CA ASP A 19 -1.69 22.40 20.47
C ASP A 19 -1.59 22.55 22.01
N LYS A 20 -1.73 21.46 22.76
CA LYS A 20 -1.54 21.40 24.22
C LYS A 20 -0.12 20.98 24.61
N ILE A 21 0.74 20.64 23.65
CA ILE A 21 2.11 20.21 23.88
C ILE A 21 3.06 21.36 23.58
N GLU A 22 3.84 21.74 24.59
CA GLU A 22 4.77 22.87 24.48
C GLU A 22 6.23 22.45 24.38
N THR A 23 6.61 21.33 24.99
CA THR A 23 8.01 20.89 25.11
C THR A 23 8.34 19.74 24.17
N GLU A 24 9.63 19.61 23.84
CA GLU A 24 10.16 18.45 23.12
C GLU A 24 9.93 17.16 23.93
N GLU A 25 10.11 17.19 25.25
CA GLU A 25 9.92 16.02 26.11
C GLU A 25 8.48 15.51 26.11
N SER A 26 7.51 16.43 26.12
CA SER A 26 6.10 16.09 25.98
C SER A 26 5.80 15.55 24.57
N THR A 27 6.48 16.05 23.53
CA THR A 27 6.37 15.51 22.15
C THR A 27 6.87 14.05 22.10
N LYS A 28 8.03 13.77 22.70
CA LYS A 28 8.59 12.42 22.81
C LYS A 28 7.61 11.47 23.48
N HIS A 29 7.11 11.84 24.65
CA HIS A 29 6.20 11.01 25.43
C HIS A 29 4.83 10.80 24.76
N ALA A 30 4.23 11.87 24.22
CA ALA A 30 2.86 11.80 23.74
C ALA A 30 2.75 11.21 22.33
N PHE A 31 3.77 11.37 21.49
CA PHE A 31 3.73 11.06 20.06
C PHE A 31 4.79 10.04 19.63
N VAL A 32 6.06 10.22 20.01
CA VAL A 32 7.16 9.35 19.54
C VAL A 32 7.16 7.99 20.22
N LEU A 33 7.05 7.93 21.56
CA LEU A 33 7.00 6.65 22.28
C LEU A 33 5.80 5.79 21.83
N PRO A 34 4.58 6.31 21.65
CA PRO A 34 3.49 5.55 21.06
C PRO A 34 3.81 4.99 19.67
N PHE A 35 4.52 5.74 18.82
CA PHE A 35 4.96 5.22 17.52
C PHE A 35 5.92 4.03 17.68
N ILE A 36 6.91 4.14 18.58
CA ILE A 36 7.86 3.05 18.86
C ILE A 36 7.12 1.81 19.39
N ASN A 37 6.13 2.00 20.26
CA ASN A 37 5.28 0.91 20.76
C ASN A 37 4.44 0.27 19.64
N ILE A 38 3.91 1.07 18.71
CA ILE A 38 3.19 0.57 17.51
C ILE A 38 4.11 -0.28 16.60
N LEU A 39 5.43 -0.02 16.59
CA LEU A 39 6.40 -0.89 15.93
C LEU A 39 6.66 -2.20 16.69
N GLY A 40 6.03 -2.41 17.85
CA GLY A 40 6.11 -3.64 18.63
C GLY A 40 7.27 -3.71 19.62
N TYR A 41 7.99 -2.59 19.85
CA TYR A 41 9.06 -2.52 20.84
C TYR A 41 8.54 -2.01 22.18
N ASP A 42 8.96 -2.63 23.28
CA ASP A 42 8.47 -2.27 24.61
C ASP A 42 9.13 -0.98 25.13
N THR A 43 8.38 0.12 25.11
CA THR A 43 8.82 1.43 25.63
C THR A 43 8.99 1.48 27.14
N PHE A 44 8.50 0.48 27.88
CA PHE A 44 8.71 0.36 29.32
C PHE A 44 9.91 -0.52 29.67
N ASN A 45 10.48 -1.22 28.69
CA ASN A 45 11.70 -2.00 28.86
C ASN A 45 12.92 -1.15 28.48
N PRO A 46 13.70 -0.64 29.45
CA PRO A 46 14.84 0.23 29.19
C PRO A 46 16.03 -0.51 28.56
N THR A 47 15.97 -1.84 28.41
CA THR A 47 16.97 -2.61 27.65
C THR A 47 16.59 -2.80 26.19
N GLU A 48 15.32 -2.57 25.82
CA GLU A 48 14.83 -2.68 24.45
C GLU A 48 14.66 -1.29 23.82
N VAL A 49 14.02 -0.36 24.52
CA VAL A 49 13.94 1.05 24.13
C VAL A 49 14.76 1.85 25.14
N VAL A 50 16.03 2.08 24.80
CA VAL A 50 17.00 2.72 25.70
C VAL A 50 16.91 4.24 25.53
N PRO A 51 16.45 5.01 26.53
CA PRO A 51 16.46 6.46 26.47
C PRO A 51 17.87 7.01 26.66
N GLU A 52 18.12 8.22 26.14
CA GLU A 52 19.39 8.93 26.33
C GLU A 52 20.63 8.09 25.94
N PHE A 53 20.51 7.31 24.87
CA PHE A 53 21.52 6.32 24.49
C PHE A 53 22.85 6.98 24.10
N THR A 54 23.93 6.46 24.68
CA THR A 54 25.31 6.89 24.42
C THR A 54 26.13 5.75 23.81
N ALA A 55 26.97 6.07 22.84
CA ALA A 55 27.89 5.15 22.19
C ALA A 55 29.29 5.49 22.72
N ASP A 56 29.81 4.65 23.61
CA ASP A 56 31.09 4.87 24.28
C ASP A 56 32.26 4.77 23.29
N LEU A 57 32.60 5.89 22.66
CA LEU A 57 33.81 6.07 21.85
C LEU A 57 34.39 7.47 22.06
N GLY A 58 34.85 7.78 23.27
CA GLY A 58 35.98 8.69 23.61
C GLY A 58 36.13 10.09 22.98
N LEU A 59 35.24 10.56 22.11
CA LEU A 59 35.49 11.71 21.23
C LEU A 59 34.75 12.99 21.65
N LYS A 60 33.81 12.91 22.61
CA LYS A 60 33.31 14.05 23.41
C LYS A 60 32.36 13.53 24.49
N LYS A 61 32.62 13.87 25.76
CA LYS A 61 31.70 13.60 26.87
C LYS A 61 30.39 14.37 26.66
N GLY A 62 29.26 13.67 26.59
CA GLY A 62 27.93 14.25 26.85
C GLY A 62 26.99 14.47 25.66
N GLU A 63 27.33 14.04 24.44
CA GLU A 63 26.29 13.92 23.40
C GLU A 63 25.51 12.62 23.64
N LYS A 64 24.23 12.55 23.29
CA LYS A 64 23.36 11.36 23.41
C LYS A 64 22.27 11.47 22.34
N VAL A 65 21.74 10.33 21.85
CA VAL A 65 20.48 10.34 21.09
C VAL A 65 19.32 10.10 22.04
N ASP A 66 18.12 10.52 21.66
CA ASP A 66 16.96 10.44 22.54
C ASP A 66 16.54 9.01 22.85
N TYR A 67 16.52 8.14 21.83
CA TYR A 67 16.24 6.72 22.01
C TYR A 67 17.14 5.85 21.12
N ALA A 68 17.45 4.66 21.59
CA ALA A 68 17.93 3.56 20.76
C ALA A 68 17.02 2.35 20.93
N ILE A 69 16.66 1.72 19.81
CA ILE A 69 15.97 0.44 19.79
C ILE A 69 17.02 -0.66 19.69
N ILE A 70 17.02 -1.57 20.67
CA ILE A 70 17.95 -2.67 20.79
C ILE A 70 17.23 -3.97 20.46
N GLN A 71 17.85 -4.78 19.60
CA GLN A 71 17.40 -6.14 19.31
C GLN A 71 18.62 -7.05 19.25
N ASN A 72 18.56 -8.19 19.96
CA ASN A 72 19.69 -9.11 20.12
C ASN A 72 20.97 -8.41 20.65
N ASP A 73 20.82 -7.56 21.67
CA ASP A 73 21.90 -6.79 22.31
C ASP A 73 22.65 -5.79 21.39
N GLU A 74 22.16 -5.55 20.17
CA GLU A 74 22.72 -4.55 19.25
C GLU A 74 21.69 -3.45 18.91
N PRO A 75 22.14 -2.18 18.78
CA PRO A 75 21.27 -1.10 18.33
C PRO A 75 20.89 -1.27 16.87
N ILE A 76 19.59 -1.36 16.60
CA ILE A 76 19.04 -1.53 15.25
C ILE A 76 18.44 -0.25 14.66
N LEU A 77 18.08 0.71 15.52
CA LEU A 77 17.57 2.02 15.13
C LEU A 77 17.91 3.04 16.21
N ILE A 78 18.53 4.15 15.83
CA ILE A 78 18.71 5.31 16.72
C ILE A 78 17.69 6.39 16.35
N VAL A 79 17.12 7.06 17.36
CA VAL A 79 16.03 8.02 17.20
C VAL A 79 16.40 9.34 17.84
N GLU A 80 16.28 10.40 17.05
CA GLU A 80 16.39 11.79 17.48
C GLU A 80 15.03 12.46 17.31
N CYS A 81 14.60 13.14 18.36
CA CYS A 81 13.33 13.82 18.42
C CYS A 81 13.52 15.33 18.38
N LYS A 82 12.49 16.01 17.93
CA LYS A 82 12.34 17.46 18.00
C LYS A 82 10.95 17.81 18.53
N ASN A 83 10.77 19.05 18.94
CA ASN A 83 9.43 19.57 19.23
C ASN A 83 8.55 19.49 17.99
N TRP A 84 7.26 19.14 18.15
CA TRP A 84 6.33 19.01 17.02
C TRP A 84 6.20 20.27 16.13
N LYS A 85 6.48 21.47 16.70
CA LYS A 85 6.46 22.74 15.97
C LYS A 85 7.69 22.96 15.10
N GLU A 86 8.77 22.22 15.34
CA GLU A 86 10.04 22.39 14.63
C GLU A 86 10.04 21.65 13.30
N LYS A 87 10.73 22.24 12.32
CA LYS A 87 11.02 21.58 11.05
C LYS A 87 12.22 20.67 11.21
N LEU A 88 12.13 19.46 10.65
CA LEU A 88 13.22 18.50 10.67
C LEU A 88 14.37 18.96 9.75
N THR A 89 15.58 19.11 10.31
CA THR A 89 16.79 19.47 9.56
C THR A 89 17.97 18.63 10.02
N VAL A 90 18.79 18.18 9.06
CA VAL A 90 19.86 17.19 9.31
C VAL A 90 21.22 17.85 9.56
N HIS A 91 21.43 19.09 9.08
CA HIS A 91 22.74 19.72 8.88
C HIS A 91 23.65 19.87 10.12
N ASN A 92 23.19 19.58 11.34
CA ASN A 92 24.02 19.53 12.56
C ASN A 92 23.52 18.49 13.58
N SER A 93 22.74 17.50 13.13
CA SER A 93 22.03 16.56 14.00
C SER A 93 22.98 15.68 14.82
N GLN A 94 22.59 15.38 16.06
CA GLN A 94 23.28 14.40 16.91
C GLN A 94 23.31 13.03 16.23
N LEU A 95 22.25 12.69 15.47
CA LEU A 95 22.18 11.49 14.63
C LEU A 95 23.42 11.26 13.77
N PHE A 96 23.89 12.27 13.03
CA PHE A 96 25.02 12.08 12.10
C PHE A 96 26.29 11.65 12.84
N ARG A 97 26.56 12.27 14.00
CA ARG A 97 27.74 11.95 14.83
C ARG A 97 27.61 10.56 15.44
N TYR A 98 26.41 10.20 15.86
CA TYR A 98 26.09 8.91 16.48
C TYR A 98 26.08 7.74 15.51
N PHE A 99 25.58 7.94 14.31
CA PHE A 99 25.53 6.91 13.28
C PHE A 99 26.93 6.37 12.99
N HIS A 100 27.95 7.23 12.97
CA HIS A 100 29.31 6.83 12.65
C HIS A 100 29.96 5.89 13.69
N VAL A 101 29.57 6.03 14.95
CA VAL A 101 30.16 5.32 16.09
C VAL A 101 29.32 4.14 16.57
N THR A 102 28.13 3.95 16.00
CA THR A 102 27.21 2.86 16.33
C THR A 102 27.23 1.80 15.23
N LYS A 103 26.84 0.57 15.58
CA LYS A 103 26.69 -0.53 14.60
C LYS A 103 25.35 -0.50 13.85
N THR A 104 24.47 0.44 14.21
CA THR A 104 23.15 0.55 13.58
C THR A 104 23.29 0.88 12.10
N ARG A 105 22.35 0.36 11.30
CA ARG A 105 22.22 0.66 9.87
C ARG A 105 21.10 1.66 9.58
N PHE A 106 20.36 2.08 10.62
CA PHE A 106 19.21 2.97 10.50
C PHE A 106 19.19 4.03 11.58
N ALA A 107 18.73 5.22 11.18
CA ALA A 107 18.43 6.34 12.06
C ALA A 107 17.07 6.94 11.73
N LEU A 108 16.40 7.50 12.73
CA LEU A 108 15.12 8.17 12.62
C LEU A 108 15.23 9.59 13.20
N LEU A 109 14.92 10.59 12.39
CA LEU A 109 14.68 11.96 12.84
C LEU A 109 13.16 12.22 12.81
N THR A 110 12.58 12.65 13.92
CA THR A 110 11.13 12.89 14.00
C THR A 110 10.76 14.04 14.94
N ASN A 111 9.62 14.66 14.68
CA ASN A 111 8.98 15.61 15.60
C ASN A 111 7.63 15.06 16.10
N GLY A 112 7.43 13.74 16.00
CA GLY A 112 6.18 13.05 16.31
C GLY A 112 5.13 13.10 15.19
N ILE A 113 5.22 14.04 14.25
CA ILE A 113 4.31 14.18 13.11
C ILE A 113 4.99 13.74 11.81
N GLN A 114 6.16 14.29 11.55
CA GLN A 114 7.01 13.96 10.42
C GLN A 114 8.07 12.96 10.85
N TYR A 115 8.35 12.00 9.99
CA TYR A 115 9.31 10.92 10.23
C TYR A 115 10.26 10.85 9.04
N GLN A 116 11.56 10.87 9.30
CA GLN A 116 12.62 10.78 8.29
C GLN A 116 13.57 9.64 8.67
N PHE A 117 13.54 8.57 7.89
CA PHE A 117 14.41 7.41 8.04
C PHE A 117 15.66 7.54 7.16
N PHE A 118 16.81 7.33 7.79
CA PHE A 118 18.13 7.39 7.19
C PHE A 118 18.84 6.05 7.30
N THR A 119 19.79 5.85 6.41
CA THR A 119 20.65 4.66 6.35
C THR A 119 22.03 5.07 5.83
N ASP A 120 22.90 4.12 5.57
CA ASP A 120 24.29 4.26 5.11
C ASP A 120 24.52 3.49 3.81
N LEU A 121 23.72 3.83 2.80
CA LEU A 121 23.80 3.21 1.48
C LEU A 121 24.96 3.78 0.66
N ASP A 122 25.28 5.06 0.86
CA ASP A 122 26.36 5.71 0.11
C ASP A 122 27.75 5.30 0.62
N GLU A 123 27.95 5.36 1.93
CA GLU A 123 29.20 5.02 2.60
C GLU A 123 28.89 4.23 3.88
N LYS A 124 29.46 3.04 4.03
CA LYS A 124 29.23 2.19 5.21
C LYS A 124 29.56 2.94 6.51
N ASN A 125 28.68 2.86 7.49
CA ASN A 125 28.78 3.55 8.79
C ASN A 125 28.85 5.09 8.66
N LYS A 126 28.28 5.65 7.60
CA LYS A 126 28.10 7.09 7.47
C LYS A 126 26.67 7.33 6.99
N MET A 127 25.92 8.06 7.80
CA MET A 127 24.53 8.36 7.50
C MET A 127 24.44 9.14 6.18
N ASP A 128 23.58 8.69 5.27
CA ASP A 128 23.23 9.38 4.05
C ASP A 128 22.68 10.79 4.38
N GLU A 129 23.00 11.78 3.55
CA GLU A 129 22.55 13.17 3.77
C GLU A 129 21.04 13.34 3.63
N LYS A 130 20.40 12.46 2.85
CA LYS A 130 18.97 12.50 2.54
C LYS A 130 18.28 11.25 3.11
N PRO A 131 17.06 11.38 3.64
CA PRO A 131 16.29 10.23 4.07
C PRO A 131 15.87 9.41 2.85
N PHE A 132 15.91 8.08 2.98
CA PHE A 132 15.41 7.16 1.95
C PHE A 132 13.90 6.95 2.06
N PHE A 133 13.33 7.19 3.25
CA PHE A 133 11.91 7.08 3.51
C PHE A 133 11.46 8.20 4.45
N GLU A 134 10.43 8.94 4.03
CA GLU A 134 9.85 10.02 4.82
C GLU A 134 8.32 10.01 4.70
N PHE A 135 7.64 10.35 5.79
CA PHE A 135 6.18 10.45 5.79
C PHE A 135 5.68 11.42 6.87
N ASP A 136 4.45 11.90 6.66
CA ASP A 136 3.66 12.59 7.67
C ASP A 136 2.59 11.62 8.18
N ILE A 137 2.58 11.36 9.49
CA ILE A 137 1.67 10.40 10.10
C ILE A 137 0.20 10.82 9.97
N SER A 138 -0.07 12.11 9.84
CA SER A 138 -1.43 12.64 9.62
C SER A 138 -1.94 12.44 8.19
N GLN A 139 -1.05 12.09 7.26
CA GLN A 139 -1.35 11.92 5.82
C GLN A 139 -0.76 10.62 5.26
N LEU A 140 -0.89 9.52 6.02
CA LEU A 140 -0.37 8.22 5.60
C LEU A 140 -1.07 7.69 4.36
N LYS A 141 -0.26 7.22 3.41
CA LYS A 141 -0.67 6.42 2.26
C LYS A 141 -0.42 4.94 2.56
N ASP A 142 -1.17 4.04 1.93
CA ASP A 142 -1.01 2.59 2.12
C ASP A 142 0.44 2.12 1.84
N SER A 143 1.09 2.72 0.85
CA SER A 143 2.50 2.43 0.55
C SER A 143 3.42 2.77 1.73
N ALA A 144 3.17 3.86 2.45
CA ALA A 144 3.96 4.23 3.61
C ALA A 144 3.72 3.27 4.78
N VAL A 145 2.48 2.81 4.98
CA VAL A 145 2.16 1.79 6.01
C VAL A 145 2.92 0.49 5.75
N ASN A 146 3.01 0.06 4.48
CA ASN A 146 3.79 -1.12 4.10
C ASN A 146 5.29 -0.95 4.37
N GLU A 147 5.83 0.25 4.23
CA GLU A 147 7.22 0.54 4.57
C GLU A 147 7.45 0.58 6.08
N ILE A 148 6.56 1.22 6.84
CA ILE A 148 6.61 1.24 8.31
C ILE A 148 6.54 -0.20 8.86
N ALA A 149 5.72 -1.07 8.26
CA ALA A 149 5.58 -2.46 8.69
C ALA A 149 6.90 -3.26 8.66
N LYS A 150 7.87 -2.87 7.83
CA LYS A 150 9.20 -3.51 7.79
C LYS A 150 10.04 -3.18 9.03
N PHE A 151 9.77 -2.06 9.69
CA PHE A 151 10.41 -1.66 10.95
C PHE A 151 9.76 -2.29 12.18
N HIS A 152 8.63 -2.99 12.01
CA HIS A 152 7.97 -3.69 13.10
C HIS A 152 8.85 -4.85 13.62
N LYS A 153 8.93 -5.04 14.93
CA LYS A 153 9.78 -6.02 15.63
C LYS A 153 9.70 -7.43 15.04
N SER A 154 8.51 -7.89 14.65
CA SER A 154 8.30 -9.22 14.06
C SER A 154 8.81 -9.38 12.62
N SER A 155 9.02 -8.28 11.90
CA SER A 155 9.31 -8.23 10.47
C SER A 155 10.67 -7.61 10.17
N PHE A 156 11.36 -7.11 11.21
CA PHE A 156 12.61 -6.38 11.07
C PHE A 156 13.72 -7.27 10.49
N ASP A 157 14.21 -6.85 9.33
CA ASP A 157 15.28 -7.53 8.60
C ASP A 157 16.14 -6.46 7.92
N VAL A 158 17.36 -6.30 8.43
CA VAL A 158 18.29 -5.26 7.99
C VAL A 158 18.54 -5.34 6.48
N ASN A 159 18.75 -6.54 5.93
CA ASN A 159 19.08 -6.69 4.51
C ASN A 159 17.89 -6.33 3.62
N LYS A 160 16.69 -6.82 3.96
CA LYS A 160 15.47 -6.50 3.19
C LYS A 160 15.14 -5.01 3.22
N ILE A 161 15.34 -4.35 4.36
CA ILE A 161 15.11 -2.92 4.50
C ILE A 161 16.14 -2.14 3.68
N LEU A 162 17.42 -2.53 3.71
CA LEU A 162 18.47 -1.88 2.92
C LEU A 162 18.24 -2.01 1.40
N ASP A 163 17.90 -3.20 0.91
CA ASP A 163 17.61 -3.44 -0.51
C ASP A 163 16.44 -2.56 -0.98
N ASN A 164 15.41 -2.46 -0.14
CA ASN A 164 14.27 -1.62 -0.45
C ASN A 164 14.59 -0.12 -0.32
N ALA A 165 15.38 0.29 0.67
CA ALA A 165 15.84 1.66 0.84
C ALA A 165 16.61 2.15 -0.39
N SER A 166 17.47 1.30 -0.96
CA SER A 166 18.18 1.58 -2.20
C SER A 166 17.20 1.84 -3.35
N SER A 167 16.21 0.97 -3.51
CA SER A 167 15.17 1.12 -4.54
C SER A 167 14.36 2.41 -4.35
N LEU A 168 13.93 2.72 -3.12
CA LEU A 168 13.17 3.93 -2.80
C LEU A 168 13.97 5.21 -3.08
N LYS A 169 15.26 5.23 -2.73
CA LYS A 169 16.17 6.34 -3.02
C LYS A 169 16.25 6.63 -4.52
N PHE A 170 16.47 5.59 -5.33
CA PHE A 170 16.50 5.76 -6.79
C PHE A 170 15.15 6.16 -7.36
N ILE A 171 14.03 5.56 -6.92
CA ILE A 171 12.69 5.95 -7.38
C ILE A 171 12.40 7.41 -7.08
N LYS A 172 12.80 7.92 -5.91
CA LYS A 172 12.63 9.33 -5.53
C LYS A 172 13.39 10.27 -6.47
N GLU A 173 14.67 9.99 -6.71
CA GLU A 173 15.49 10.82 -7.59
C GLU A 173 15.04 10.73 -9.06
N ILE A 174 14.64 9.53 -9.54
CA ILE A 174 14.06 9.34 -10.88
C ILE A 174 12.78 10.17 -11.03
N ARG A 175 11.87 10.13 -10.04
CA ARG A 175 10.65 10.96 -10.08
C ARG A 175 10.98 12.44 -10.18
N LYS A 176 11.96 12.91 -9.42
CA LYS A 176 12.41 14.31 -9.49
C LYS A 176 12.92 14.68 -10.90
N GLN A 177 13.65 13.77 -11.56
CA GLN A 177 14.08 14.00 -12.95
C GLN A 177 12.89 14.00 -13.91
N ILE A 178 11.92 13.08 -13.74
CA ILE A 178 10.69 13.06 -14.55
C ILE A 178 9.92 14.38 -14.39
N ASP A 179 9.74 14.86 -13.17
CA ASP A 179 9.03 16.13 -12.91
C ASP A 179 9.76 17.32 -13.56
N ALA A 180 11.09 17.33 -13.52
CA ALA A 180 11.90 18.36 -14.18
C ALA A 180 11.72 18.32 -15.71
N GLU A 181 11.74 17.12 -16.31
CA GLU A 181 11.55 16.92 -17.76
C GLU A 181 10.12 17.27 -18.21
N ILE A 182 9.11 17.03 -17.37
CA ILE A 182 7.72 17.45 -17.65
C ILE A 182 7.60 18.97 -17.65
N GLN A 183 8.23 19.65 -16.69
CA GLN A 183 8.16 21.11 -16.57
C GLN A 183 8.97 21.82 -17.64
N ASN A 184 10.18 21.34 -17.90
CA ASN A 184 11.12 21.93 -18.84
C ASN A 184 11.89 20.82 -19.58
N PRO A 185 11.33 20.29 -20.68
CA PRO A 185 11.95 19.20 -21.44
C PRO A 185 13.38 19.52 -21.89
N SER A 186 14.32 18.62 -21.59
CA SER A 186 15.70 18.72 -22.05
C SER A 186 15.82 18.36 -23.55
N PRO A 187 16.85 18.85 -24.27
CA PRO A 187 17.09 18.48 -25.66
C PRO A 187 17.20 16.96 -25.87
N GLU A 188 17.80 16.24 -24.92
CA GLU A 188 17.91 14.78 -24.93
C GLU A 188 16.54 14.11 -24.83
N PHE A 189 15.70 14.58 -23.91
CA PHE A 189 14.35 14.07 -23.72
C PHE A 189 13.46 14.36 -24.93
N VAL A 190 13.53 15.57 -25.50
CA VAL A 190 12.81 15.94 -26.73
C VAL A 190 13.27 15.07 -27.90
N ARG A 191 14.57 14.81 -28.03
CA ARG A 191 15.15 13.98 -29.10
C ARG A 191 14.63 12.54 -29.04
N LEU A 192 14.37 12.00 -27.85
CA LEU A 192 13.80 10.65 -27.68
C LEU A 192 12.46 10.48 -28.41
N PHE A 193 11.63 11.53 -28.45
CA PHE A 193 10.35 11.53 -29.15
C PHE A 193 10.51 11.96 -30.60
N ALA A 194 11.22 13.06 -30.85
CA ALA A 194 11.39 13.61 -32.19
C ALA A 194 12.02 12.61 -33.15
N SER A 195 13.02 11.84 -32.72
CA SER A 195 13.68 10.81 -33.55
C SER A 195 12.77 9.66 -33.99
N LYS A 196 11.65 9.42 -33.29
CA LYS A 196 10.70 8.34 -33.61
C LYS A 196 9.56 8.79 -34.52
N ILE A 197 9.33 10.11 -34.61
CA ILE A 197 8.12 10.67 -35.24
C ILE A 197 8.50 11.56 -36.43
N TYR A 198 9.62 12.26 -36.37
CA TYR A 198 10.09 13.15 -37.42
C TYR A 198 11.05 12.42 -38.37
N SER A 199 10.70 12.38 -39.65
CA SER A 199 11.50 11.70 -40.69
C SER A 199 12.65 12.55 -41.26
N GLY A 200 12.69 13.85 -40.96
CA GLY A 200 13.73 14.76 -41.42
C GLY A 200 14.94 14.82 -40.49
N ARG A 201 15.90 15.69 -40.83
CA ARG A 201 17.04 15.97 -39.93
C ARG A 201 16.55 16.76 -38.71
N LEU A 202 16.94 16.34 -37.52
CA LEU A 202 16.70 17.04 -36.26
C LEU A 202 17.62 18.26 -36.15
N THR A 203 17.27 19.34 -36.84
CA THR A 203 17.95 20.64 -36.73
C THR A 203 17.55 21.36 -35.44
N GLU A 204 18.29 22.39 -35.06
CA GLU A 204 17.99 23.21 -33.87
C GLU A 204 16.57 23.76 -33.90
N LYS A 205 16.13 24.30 -35.04
CA LYS A 205 14.76 24.79 -35.24
C LYS A 205 13.69 23.70 -35.07
N VAL A 206 13.95 22.48 -35.55
CA VAL A 206 13.04 21.34 -35.35
C VAL A 206 13.02 20.92 -33.87
N MET A 207 14.17 20.95 -33.20
CA MET A 207 14.25 20.64 -31.77
C MET A 207 13.51 21.67 -30.91
N GLU A 208 13.58 22.96 -31.24
CA GLU A 208 12.80 24.02 -30.58
C GLU A 208 11.29 23.79 -30.73
N GLU A 209 10.82 23.53 -31.95
CA GLU A 209 9.41 23.23 -32.22
C GLU A 209 8.95 21.98 -31.45
N PHE A 210 9.74 20.91 -31.47
CA PHE A 210 9.43 19.69 -30.74
C PHE A 210 9.48 19.87 -29.22
N THR A 211 10.26 20.81 -28.69
CA THR A 211 10.27 21.12 -27.25
C THR A 211 8.89 21.59 -26.80
N GLU A 212 8.29 22.53 -27.53
CA GLU A 212 6.95 23.04 -27.24
C GLU A 212 5.89 21.94 -27.38
N LEU A 213 5.98 21.11 -28.45
CA LEU A 213 5.04 20.02 -28.68
C LEU A 213 5.12 18.95 -27.59
N VAL A 214 6.32 18.56 -27.15
CA VAL A 214 6.53 17.57 -26.08
C VAL A 214 5.97 18.10 -24.77
N GLN A 215 6.29 19.34 -24.40
CA GLN A 215 5.77 19.96 -23.18
C GLN A 215 4.23 20.00 -23.18
N LYS A 216 3.64 20.43 -24.31
CA LYS A 216 2.18 20.48 -24.47
C LYS A 216 1.54 19.09 -24.38
N ALA A 217 2.13 18.09 -25.03
CA ALA A 217 1.61 16.72 -25.01
C ALA A 217 1.62 16.12 -23.59
N PHE A 218 2.70 16.32 -22.83
CA PHE A 218 2.75 15.89 -21.42
C PHE A 218 1.72 16.63 -20.56
N GLY A 219 1.59 17.95 -20.73
CA GLY A 219 0.57 18.74 -20.03
C GLY A 219 -0.85 18.25 -20.31
N GLN A 220 -1.17 17.95 -21.57
CA GLN A 220 -2.46 17.38 -21.97
C GLN A 220 -2.70 16.01 -21.33
N LEU A 221 -1.73 15.09 -21.44
CA LEU A 221 -1.84 13.74 -20.88
C LEU A 221 -2.03 13.75 -19.35
N ILE A 222 -1.32 14.63 -18.64
CA ILE A 222 -1.49 14.78 -17.19
C ILE A 222 -2.88 15.36 -16.88
N GLY A 223 -3.31 16.38 -17.62
CA GLY A 223 -4.65 16.97 -17.48
C GLY A 223 -5.76 15.95 -17.71
N GLU A 224 -5.64 15.11 -18.74
CA GLU A 224 -6.55 13.99 -19.00
C GLU A 224 -6.59 13.00 -17.84
N LYS A 225 -5.42 12.57 -17.32
CA LYS A 225 -5.35 11.64 -16.18
C LYS A 225 -5.94 12.22 -14.89
N ILE A 226 -5.75 13.53 -14.65
CA ILE A 226 -6.36 14.23 -13.52
C ILE A 226 -7.87 14.31 -13.70
N ASN A 227 -8.35 14.70 -14.88
CA ASN A 227 -9.78 14.77 -15.19
C ASN A 227 -10.44 13.41 -15.09
N GLU A 228 -9.82 12.33 -15.60
CA GLU A 228 -10.28 10.96 -15.39
C GLU A 228 -10.45 10.67 -13.89
N ARG A 229 -9.42 10.91 -13.08
CA ARG A 229 -9.48 10.72 -11.61
C ARG A 229 -10.53 11.59 -10.93
N LEU A 230 -10.67 12.85 -11.33
CA LEU A 230 -11.63 13.78 -10.78
C LEU A 230 -13.06 13.36 -11.16
N HIS A 231 -13.30 12.93 -12.39
CA HIS A 231 -14.57 12.34 -12.80
C HIS A 231 -14.89 11.09 -11.98
N PHE A 232 -13.90 10.21 -11.72
CA PHE A 232 -14.09 9.07 -10.81
C PHE A 232 -14.42 9.53 -9.37
N ALA A 233 -13.77 10.57 -8.85
CA ALA A 233 -14.00 11.08 -7.50
C ALA A 233 -15.31 11.88 -7.36
N LEU A 234 -15.68 12.68 -8.36
CA LEU A 234 -16.93 13.45 -8.39
C LEU A 234 -18.14 12.54 -8.57
N ASN A 235 -18.05 11.51 -9.43
CA ASN A 235 -19.10 10.50 -9.50
C ASN A 235 -19.26 9.78 -8.16
N LYS A 236 -18.16 9.56 -7.41
CA LYS A 236 -18.19 9.03 -6.05
C LYS A 236 -18.83 9.98 -5.03
N GLU A 237 -18.64 11.31 -5.14
CA GLU A 237 -19.29 12.32 -4.29
C GLU A 237 -20.77 12.58 -4.63
N VAL A 238 -21.15 12.55 -5.91
CA VAL A 238 -22.55 12.62 -6.36
C VAL A 238 -23.33 11.40 -5.87
N ILE A 239 -22.70 10.21 -5.87
CA ILE A 239 -23.24 8.99 -5.24
C ILE A 239 -23.41 9.13 -3.71
N ILE A 240 -22.73 10.06 -3.04
CA ILE A 240 -22.83 10.27 -1.58
C ILE A 240 -23.91 11.32 -1.23
N GLN A 241 -24.12 12.36 -2.04
CA GLN A 241 -25.15 13.38 -1.79
C GLN A 241 -26.56 12.96 -2.23
N GLU A 242 -26.70 12.02 -3.16
CA GLU A 242 -28.02 11.50 -3.58
C GLU A 242 -28.53 10.34 -2.70
N LYS A 243 -27.73 9.87 -1.72
CA LYS A 243 -28.08 8.73 -0.84
C LYS A 243 -29.16 9.00 0.22
N ASP A 244 -29.69 10.22 0.34
CA ASP A 244 -30.85 10.51 1.21
C ASP A 244 -32.21 10.31 0.51
N LYS A 245 -32.26 9.87 -0.76
CA LYS A 245 -33.51 9.42 -1.41
C LYS A 245 -33.29 8.22 -2.32
N ILE A 246 -33.51 7.04 -1.75
CA ILE A 246 -33.94 5.76 -2.38
C ILE A 246 -33.01 5.17 -3.47
N GLU A 247 -32.35 4.07 -3.05
CA GLU A 247 -31.78 2.90 -3.77
C GLU A 247 -30.72 3.04 -4.88
N GLU A 248 -29.54 2.46 -4.56
CA GLU A 248 -28.61 1.60 -5.35
C GLU A 248 -28.33 1.93 -6.83
N THR A 249 -27.11 1.96 -7.39
CA THR A 249 -25.72 1.54 -7.06
C THR A 249 -24.82 2.27 -8.09
N GLU A 250 -23.52 2.51 -7.89
CA GLU A 250 -22.45 1.55 -8.18
C GLU A 250 -21.10 2.06 -7.64
N GLU A 251 -20.47 1.29 -6.74
CA GLU A 251 -19.02 1.28 -6.59
C GLU A 251 -18.51 -0.14 -6.28
N SER A 252 -17.37 -0.50 -6.91
CA SER A 252 -16.60 -1.75 -6.77
C SER A 252 -17.30 -3.04 -7.18
N LYS A 253 -17.30 -3.36 -8.49
CA LYS A 253 -18.07 -4.48 -9.06
C LYS A 253 -17.57 -5.91 -8.76
N ILE A 254 -16.58 -6.16 -7.89
CA ILE A 254 -16.28 -7.53 -7.45
C ILE A 254 -15.84 -7.49 -5.98
N ILE A 255 -16.81 -7.52 -5.06
CA ILE A 255 -16.57 -7.80 -3.65
C ILE A 255 -17.29 -9.10 -3.38
N THR A 256 -16.53 -10.17 -3.13
CA THR A 256 -17.11 -11.45 -2.74
C THR A 256 -17.84 -11.28 -1.41
N SER A 257 -19.15 -11.37 -1.46
CA SER A 257 -20.03 -11.25 -0.31
C SER A 257 -19.98 -12.50 0.58
N GLU A 258 -20.34 -12.33 1.85
CA GLU A 258 -20.51 -13.47 2.77
C GLU A 258 -21.60 -14.43 2.27
N GLU A 259 -22.65 -13.89 1.66
CA GLU A 259 -23.72 -14.68 1.04
C GLU A 259 -23.21 -15.55 -0.12
N GLU A 260 -22.31 -15.04 -0.97
CA GLU A 260 -21.68 -15.81 -2.04
C GLU A 260 -20.76 -16.91 -1.48
N LEU A 261 -20.03 -16.64 -0.39
CA LEU A 261 -19.21 -17.66 0.28
C LEU A 261 -20.06 -18.75 0.94
N ASP A 262 -21.19 -18.40 1.55
CA ASP A 262 -22.10 -19.37 2.15
C ASP A 262 -22.81 -20.21 1.09
N ALA A 263 -23.26 -19.59 0.00
CA ALA A 263 -23.79 -20.30 -1.15
C ALA A 263 -22.75 -21.24 -1.78
N TYR A 264 -21.49 -20.81 -1.89
CA TYR A 264 -20.39 -21.67 -2.33
C TYR A 264 -20.17 -22.87 -1.40
N ARG A 265 -20.25 -22.69 -0.09
CA ARG A 265 -20.14 -23.81 0.88
C ARG A 265 -21.25 -24.83 0.68
N ILE A 266 -22.49 -24.40 0.38
CA ILE A 266 -23.60 -25.29 0.04
C ILE A 266 -23.28 -26.08 -1.24
N VAL A 267 -22.82 -25.40 -2.29
CA VAL A 267 -22.44 -26.05 -3.56
C VAL A 267 -21.30 -27.06 -3.33
N VAL A 268 -20.28 -26.70 -2.55
CA VAL A 268 -19.19 -27.62 -2.18
C VAL A 268 -19.72 -28.83 -1.42
N ALA A 269 -20.62 -28.65 -0.45
CA ALA A 269 -21.20 -29.74 0.32
C ALA A 269 -21.92 -30.76 -0.58
N ILE A 270 -22.67 -30.29 -1.57
CA ILE A 270 -23.35 -31.13 -2.57
C ILE A 270 -22.33 -31.85 -3.46
N LEU A 271 -21.43 -31.10 -4.10
CA LEU A 271 -20.51 -31.63 -5.11
C LEU A 271 -19.43 -32.57 -4.53
N ARG A 272 -19.12 -32.45 -3.24
CA ARG A 272 -18.21 -33.36 -2.53
C ARG A 272 -18.64 -34.83 -2.54
N ARG A 273 -19.89 -35.12 -2.88
CA ARG A 273 -20.38 -36.48 -3.11
C ARG A 273 -19.73 -37.16 -4.34
N LYS A 274 -19.20 -36.38 -5.29
CA LYS A 274 -18.54 -36.86 -6.51
C LYS A 274 -17.11 -36.33 -6.71
N LEU A 275 -16.76 -35.21 -6.08
CA LEU A 275 -15.49 -34.50 -6.31
C LEU A 275 -14.70 -34.28 -5.01
N HIS A 276 -13.38 -34.28 -5.11
CA HIS A 276 -12.52 -33.79 -4.03
C HIS A 276 -12.64 -32.26 -3.91
N ILE A 277 -12.59 -31.75 -2.68
CA ILE A 277 -12.75 -30.31 -2.39
C ILE A 277 -11.76 -29.42 -3.16
N GLN A 278 -10.53 -29.89 -3.36
CA GLN A 278 -9.47 -29.16 -4.08
C GLN A 278 -9.81 -28.92 -5.56
N ARG A 279 -10.74 -29.69 -6.13
CA ARG A 279 -11.17 -29.59 -7.53
C ARG A 279 -12.32 -28.59 -7.72
N ILE A 280 -12.93 -28.09 -6.64
CA ILE A 280 -14.09 -27.19 -6.72
C ILE A 280 -13.60 -25.78 -6.37
N VAL A 281 -13.45 -24.92 -7.37
CA VAL A 281 -12.85 -23.59 -7.22
C VAL A 281 -13.90 -22.51 -7.52
N HIS A 282 -13.93 -21.44 -6.72
CA HIS A 282 -14.79 -20.31 -6.99
C HIS A 282 -14.03 -19.17 -7.68
N ARG A 283 -14.72 -18.42 -8.54
CA ARG A 283 -14.24 -17.18 -9.14
C ARG A 283 -15.34 -16.15 -9.12
N ASP A 284 -15.08 -15.05 -8.42
CA ASP A 284 -16.00 -13.94 -8.36
C ASP A 284 -15.89 -13.07 -9.63
N THR A 285 -17.02 -12.68 -10.18
CA THR A 285 -17.12 -11.85 -11.38
C THR A 285 -18.20 -10.80 -11.21
N GLN A 286 -18.14 -9.72 -11.99
CA GLN A 286 -19.10 -8.62 -11.89
C GLN A 286 -20.56 -9.02 -12.11
N SER A 287 -20.80 -10.13 -12.81
CA SER A 287 -22.14 -10.55 -13.21
C SER A 287 -22.66 -11.75 -12.43
N TYR A 288 -21.77 -12.52 -11.81
CA TYR A 288 -22.10 -13.74 -11.06
C TYR A 288 -20.90 -14.26 -10.29
N PHE A 289 -21.16 -15.05 -9.25
CA PHE A 289 -20.16 -15.82 -8.55
C PHE A 289 -20.05 -17.22 -9.17
N GLY A 290 -18.93 -17.50 -9.84
CA GLY A 290 -18.72 -18.73 -10.60
C GLY A 290 -18.15 -19.85 -9.75
N VAL A 291 -18.66 -21.08 -9.92
CA VAL A 291 -18.07 -22.30 -9.36
C VAL A 291 -17.59 -23.19 -10.51
N LEU A 292 -16.32 -23.58 -10.48
CA LEU A 292 -15.60 -24.23 -11.57
C LEU A 292 -14.95 -25.53 -11.10
N LEU A 293 -14.87 -26.50 -12.01
CA LEU A 293 -14.08 -27.72 -11.83
C LEU A 293 -12.63 -27.47 -12.27
N ASP A 294 -11.68 -27.86 -11.44
CA ASP A 294 -10.22 -27.81 -11.68
C ASP A 294 -9.70 -26.40 -12.08
N ASP A 295 -10.31 -25.34 -11.52
CA ASP A 295 -10.00 -23.94 -11.84
C ASP A 295 -10.05 -23.60 -13.35
N ASN A 296 -10.92 -24.30 -14.11
CA ASN A 296 -11.01 -24.18 -15.56
C ASN A 296 -12.31 -23.51 -16.00
N ASN A 297 -12.20 -22.34 -16.64
CA ASN A 297 -13.35 -21.58 -17.17
C ASN A 297 -14.19 -22.36 -18.22
N ARG A 298 -13.66 -23.45 -18.80
CA ARG A 298 -14.40 -24.33 -19.72
C ARG A 298 -15.14 -25.48 -19.03
N LYS A 299 -14.99 -25.61 -17.71
CA LYS A 299 -15.66 -26.61 -16.87
C LYS A 299 -16.48 -25.95 -15.75
N PRO A 300 -17.45 -25.07 -16.06
CA PRO A 300 -18.26 -24.44 -15.03
C PRO A 300 -19.27 -25.42 -14.41
N LEU A 301 -19.28 -25.51 -13.08
CA LEU A 301 -20.20 -26.36 -12.32
C LEU A 301 -21.55 -25.65 -12.08
N CYS A 302 -21.51 -24.37 -11.71
CA CYS A 302 -22.68 -23.50 -11.67
C CYS A 302 -22.26 -22.03 -11.61
N ARG A 303 -23.23 -21.12 -11.73
CA ARG A 303 -23.07 -19.66 -11.55
C ARG A 303 -24.12 -19.16 -10.59
N LEU A 304 -23.72 -18.44 -9.54
CA LEU A 304 -24.63 -17.88 -8.56
C LEU A 304 -24.82 -16.40 -8.85
N HIS A 305 -26.05 -15.99 -9.13
CA HIS A 305 -26.43 -14.61 -9.41
C HIS A 305 -27.16 -14.06 -8.18
N LEU A 306 -26.40 -13.60 -7.19
CA LEU A 306 -26.93 -13.20 -5.87
C LEU A 306 -27.05 -11.67 -5.69
N ASN A 307 -26.35 -10.89 -6.52
CA ASN A 307 -26.16 -9.44 -6.38
C ASN A 307 -27.30 -8.58 -6.95
N GLY A 308 -28.51 -9.13 -7.13
CA GLY A 308 -29.67 -8.39 -7.67
C GLY A 308 -30.98 -8.73 -6.97
N GLY A 309 -32.01 -7.90 -7.15
CA GLY A 309 -33.31 -8.05 -6.46
C GLY A 309 -34.04 -9.37 -6.72
N LYS A 310 -33.66 -10.12 -7.76
CA LYS A 310 -34.04 -11.52 -7.96
C LYS A 310 -32.78 -12.37 -8.04
N LYS A 311 -32.73 -13.45 -7.26
CA LYS A 311 -31.58 -14.35 -7.18
C LYS A 311 -31.77 -15.54 -8.11
N TYR A 312 -30.67 -16.03 -8.68
CA TYR A 312 -30.70 -17.18 -9.59
C TYR A 312 -29.49 -18.10 -9.40
N ILE A 313 -29.69 -19.39 -9.68
CA ILE A 313 -28.61 -20.34 -9.96
C ILE A 313 -28.59 -20.66 -11.45
N GLY A 314 -27.44 -20.47 -12.09
CA GLY A 314 -27.15 -20.88 -13.45
C GLY A 314 -26.62 -22.31 -13.46
N LEU A 315 -27.36 -23.23 -14.07
CA LEU A 315 -27.04 -24.64 -14.24
C LEU A 315 -26.69 -24.93 -15.70
N PHE A 316 -25.85 -25.92 -15.97
CA PHE A 316 -25.41 -26.23 -17.33
C PHE A 316 -26.06 -27.52 -17.84
N ASN A 317 -26.63 -27.46 -19.05
CA ASN A 317 -27.20 -28.63 -19.70
C ASN A 317 -26.14 -29.44 -20.48
N SER A 318 -26.56 -30.54 -21.12
CA SER A 318 -25.68 -31.41 -21.94
C SER A 318 -24.96 -30.68 -23.07
N ASP A 319 -25.54 -29.61 -23.59
CA ASP A 319 -24.95 -28.76 -24.64
C ASP A 319 -24.05 -27.64 -24.07
N LYS A 320 -23.78 -27.66 -22.76
CA LYS A 320 -23.02 -26.65 -22.01
C LYS A 320 -23.62 -25.25 -22.04
N ASN A 321 -24.92 -25.15 -22.29
CA ASN A 321 -25.67 -23.90 -22.20
C ASN A 321 -26.14 -23.65 -20.77
N GLU A 322 -26.00 -22.40 -20.31
CA GLU A 322 -26.47 -21.96 -18.98
C GLU A 322 -27.99 -21.76 -18.98
N ILE A 323 -28.67 -22.38 -18.01
CA ILE A 323 -30.10 -22.21 -17.72
C ILE A 323 -30.21 -21.61 -16.32
N ARG A 324 -30.82 -20.41 -16.22
CA ARG A 324 -31.02 -19.72 -14.94
C ARG A 324 -32.32 -20.17 -14.28
N GLN A 325 -32.21 -20.68 -13.05
CA GLN A 325 -33.33 -21.05 -12.20
C GLN A 325 -33.46 -20.04 -11.05
N PRO A 326 -34.66 -19.49 -10.79
CA PRO A 326 -34.85 -18.54 -9.71
C PRO A 326 -34.71 -19.21 -8.34
N ILE A 327 -34.10 -18.50 -7.39
CA ILE A 327 -34.02 -18.88 -5.99
C ILE A 327 -34.48 -17.71 -5.11
N GLN A 328 -35.10 -18.01 -3.97
CA GLN A 328 -35.49 -17.04 -2.96
C GLN A 328 -34.39 -16.84 -1.92
N THR A 329 -33.75 -17.94 -1.49
CA THR A 329 -32.63 -17.93 -0.55
C THR A 329 -31.50 -18.85 -1.02
N ILE A 330 -30.32 -18.75 -0.41
CA ILE A 330 -29.20 -19.66 -0.72
C ILE A 330 -29.50 -21.12 -0.35
N ASP A 331 -30.44 -21.37 0.56
CA ASP A 331 -30.87 -22.73 0.91
C ASP A 331 -31.58 -23.44 -0.25
N ASP A 332 -32.20 -22.68 -1.17
CA ASP A 332 -32.85 -23.26 -2.35
C ASP A 332 -31.84 -23.94 -3.30
N ILE A 333 -30.54 -23.73 -3.13
CA ILE A 333 -29.50 -24.46 -3.88
C ILE A 333 -29.64 -25.98 -3.69
N TYR A 334 -30.10 -26.45 -2.52
CA TYR A 334 -30.34 -27.88 -2.28
C TYR A 334 -31.41 -28.48 -3.20
N LEU A 335 -32.34 -27.67 -3.74
CA LEU A 335 -33.36 -28.13 -4.69
C LEU A 335 -32.77 -28.55 -6.04
N PHE A 336 -31.55 -28.12 -6.35
CA PHE A 336 -30.85 -28.38 -7.62
C PHE A 336 -29.68 -29.36 -7.45
N GLU A 337 -29.68 -30.16 -6.37
CA GLU A 337 -28.61 -31.12 -6.07
C GLU A 337 -28.38 -32.11 -7.23
N LYS A 338 -29.46 -32.62 -7.83
CA LYS A 338 -29.37 -33.61 -8.90
C LYS A 338 -28.65 -33.02 -10.12
N GLU A 339 -29.04 -31.83 -10.53
CA GLU A 339 -28.52 -31.10 -11.68
C GLU A 339 -27.04 -30.72 -11.49
N LEU A 340 -26.67 -30.29 -10.27
CA LEU A 340 -25.27 -30.00 -9.91
C LEU A 340 -24.40 -31.26 -10.01
N LEU A 341 -24.89 -32.40 -9.53
CA LEU A 341 -24.17 -33.68 -9.61
C LEU A 341 -24.12 -34.25 -11.03
N GLU A 342 -25.11 -33.98 -11.88
CA GLU A 342 -25.11 -34.35 -13.29
C GLU A 342 -24.11 -33.49 -14.08
N THR A 343 -23.98 -32.20 -13.76
CA THR A 343 -23.04 -31.28 -14.41
C THR A 343 -21.58 -31.76 -14.29
N VAL A 344 -21.21 -32.40 -13.17
CA VAL A 344 -19.89 -33.04 -13.02
C VAL A 344 -19.63 -34.08 -14.11
N GLY A 345 -20.65 -34.87 -14.45
CA GLY A 345 -20.57 -35.93 -15.46
C GLY A 345 -20.28 -35.40 -16.87
N LEU A 346 -20.58 -34.12 -17.15
CA LEU A 346 -20.28 -33.49 -18.44
C LEU A 346 -18.78 -33.22 -18.65
N TYR A 347 -17.99 -33.26 -17.57
CA TYR A 347 -16.57 -32.92 -17.58
C TYR A 347 -15.63 -34.05 -17.15
N GLU A 348 -16.17 -35.09 -16.51
CA GLU A 348 -15.45 -36.29 -16.09
C GLU A 348 -15.51 -37.44 -17.12
N THR A 349 -16.23 -37.28 -18.24
CA THR A 349 -16.08 -38.22 -19.38
C THR A 349 -14.89 -37.81 -20.25
N GLU A 350 -13.72 -38.23 -19.81
CA GLU A 350 -12.55 -38.62 -20.64
C GLU A 350 -11.90 -39.86 -20.04
#